data_AF-A0AAE4K4Q2-F1
#
_entry.id   AF-A0AAE4K4Q2-F1
#
_cell.length_a   1.000
_cell.length_b   1.000
_cell.length_c   1.000
_cell.angle_alpha   90.00
_cell.angle_beta   90.00
_cell.angle_gamma   90.00
#
_symmetry.space_group_name_H-M   'P 1'
#
loop_
_entity.id
_entity.type
_entity.pdbx_description
1 polymer ?
#
loop_
_entity_poly.entity_id
_entity_poly.type
_entity_poly.pdbx_seq_one_letter_code
_entity_poly.pdbx_strand_id
1 'polypeptide(L)'
;MQNLKTSAFSRLSSTTLLGAAVVLGMLYFGRDILAPLAVAGIASLIILPLVRKLDALGLNRAAAAMVSVLLVGGCLVALAVVLTFQLVSVTSDLPQYREGIQDKVESVRAMAERPFARLEAELSAVIPQPVPESARSGKKNSRTAAAAAAAAATPEADTRMSVRGALRRLFALAWGPIGQAGIVLVLLVFILLEQESLRERLIRLAGLTEMSRTMQALGDAAEGVSRFFFSQFVVNLVFGLIMGAVLAAGGVPHAVLWGALAGVLRFVPYLGALASGLMISVFIAAIDPGWWLALSFLAFYVGLEVIVANFIEPRVYGHSSGLSPLAVIVSALFWGTLWGPIGLLLSTPLTLCLVVAGRHVAALEPITILLGEAPDMTHAERFYQRALAGESEAIIRDARGHLQKQSFAKYCDQILLPGLALAALDLRHGRIEGAQQERLLHSVSQLTEVLTQSPGAPRSLRRRREVPLLNSGVGAHLRELRQARLGRWQGSLDVPQGSVVLCGGLRGERDDLLSELLVHALRVTGIDARSITLDQPEEEQPDTSKAELVSIVFLVYPVREKLEAWMAVVHDLRENLPHALLVTIRPSFFNEEVEATTVKEQVDMVLSSFEEGLAFASTHMRPAIKA
;
A
#
# COMPACT_ATOMS: atom_id res chain seq x y z
N MET A 1 -10.33 -16.35 -20.85
CA MET A 1 -9.83 -16.22 -19.45
C MET A 1 -8.64 -17.13 -19.10
N GLN A 2 -8.17 -18.03 -19.99
CA GLN A 2 -7.03 -18.91 -19.68
C GLN A 2 -5.66 -18.46 -20.24
N ASN A 3 -5.59 -17.51 -21.18
CA ASN A 3 -4.33 -17.16 -21.86
C ASN A 3 -3.61 -15.90 -21.34
N LEU A 4 -4.20 -15.15 -20.40
CA LEU A 4 -3.55 -13.99 -19.75
C LEU A 4 -2.80 -14.36 -18.45
N LYS A 5 -3.02 -15.56 -17.91
CA LYS A 5 -2.26 -16.06 -16.74
C LYS A 5 -0.90 -16.63 -17.12
N THR A 6 -0.63 -16.86 -18.40
CA THR A 6 0.57 -17.56 -18.85
C THR A 6 1.75 -16.64 -19.14
N SER A 7 1.60 -15.33 -19.36
CA SER A 7 2.72 -14.49 -19.83
C SER A 7 3.68 -13.96 -18.74
N ALA A 8 3.23 -13.83 -17.49
CA ALA A 8 4.10 -13.48 -16.37
C ALA A 8 4.90 -14.70 -15.88
N PHE A 9 4.27 -15.89 -15.89
CA PHE A 9 4.91 -17.14 -15.47
C PHE A 9 5.68 -17.87 -16.58
N SER A 10 5.35 -17.67 -17.87
CA SER A 10 6.10 -18.28 -18.99
C SER A 10 7.49 -17.67 -19.22
N ARG A 11 7.81 -16.55 -18.55
CA ARG A 11 9.15 -15.96 -18.53
C ARG A 11 10.04 -16.51 -17.41
N LEU A 12 9.54 -17.39 -16.53
CA LEU A 12 10.41 -18.15 -15.63
C LEU A 12 11.13 -19.24 -16.44
N SER A 13 12.13 -18.80 -17.19
CA SER A 13 13.13 -19.66 -17.80
C SER A 13 13.73 -20.58 -16.74
N SER A 14 14.09 -21.81 -17.12
CA SER A 14 14.88 -22.70 -16.25
C SER A 14 16.13 -22.02 -15.69
N THR A 15 16.68 -21.03 -16.41
CA THR A 15 17.82 -20.22 -15.99
C THR A 15 17.50 -19.28 -14.82
N THR A 16 16.30 -18.70 -14.74
CA THR A 16 15.91 -17.84 -13.60
C THR A 16 15.68 -18.65 -12.34
N LEU A 17 15.13 -19.87 -12.49
CA LEU A 17 14.87 -20.77 -11.38
C LEU A 17 16.18 -21.35 -10.83
N LEU A 18 17.11 -21.72 -11.73
CA LEU A 18 18.46 -22.14 -11.36
C LEU A 18 19.24 -20.99 -10.71
N GLY A 19 19.18 -19.78 -11.28
CA GLY A 19 19.81 -18.59 -10.71
C GLY A 19 19.30 -18.27 -9.31
N ALA A 20 17.97 -18.32 -9.11
CA ALA A 20 17.37 -18.13 -7.80
C ALA A 20 17.83 -19.20 -6.80
N ALA A 21 17.87 -20.48 -7.19
CA ALA A 21 18.34 -21.57 -6.33
C ALA A 21 19.83 -21.41 -5.95
N VAL A 22 20.68 -21.00 -6.88
CA VAL A 22 22.11 -20.73 -6.62
C VAL A 22 22.27 -19.57 -5.64
N VAL A 23 21.54 -18.47 -5.84
CA VAL A 23 21.55 -17.32 -4.92
C VAL A 23 21.07 -17.75 -3.54
N LEU A 24 19.98 -18.51 -3.44
CA LEU A 24 19.45 -18.99 -2.16
C LEU A 24 20.43 -19.91 -1.44
N GLY A 25 21.08 -20.81 -2.18
CA GLY A 25 22.15 -21.66 -1.67
C GLY A 25 23.33 -20.84 -1.16
N MET A 26 23.77 -19.83 -1.91
CA MET A 26 24.85 -18.92 -1.50
C MET A 26 24.48 -18.14 -0.24
N LEU A 27 23.24 -17.67 -0.11
CA LEU A 27 22.77 -16.98 1.10
C LEU A 27 22.71 -17.91 2.33
N TYR A 28 22.32 -19.18 2.13
CA TYR A 28 22.22 -20.16 3.21
C TYR A 28 23.59 -20.61 3.70
N PHE A 29 24.48 -21.03 2.79
CA PHE A 29 25.84 -21.46 3.14
C PHE A 29 26.74 -20.30 3.55
N GLY A 30 26.53 -19.11 2.99
CA GLY A 30 27.28 -17.90 3.32
C GLY A 30 26.82 -17.17 4.58
N ARG A 31 25.83 -17.70 5.33
CA ARG A 31 25.20 -17.01 6.47
C ARG A 31 26.19 -16.52 7.53
N ASP A 32 27.27 -17.24 7.78
CA ASP A 32 28.25 -16.90 8.82
C ASP A 32 29.05 -15.62 8.47
N ILE A 33 29.08 -15.23 7.20
CA ILE A 33 29.74 -14.03 6.69
C ILE A 33 28.70 -12.97 6.30
N LEU A 34 27.63 -13.38 5.61
CA LEU A 34 26.61 -12.49 5.07
C LEU A 34 25.70 -11.91 6.16
N ALA A 35 25.36 -12.67 7.20
CA ALA A 35 24.49 -12.14 8.26
C ALA A 35 25.18 -11.03 9.06
N PRO A 36 26.44 -11.15 9.52
CA PRO A 36 27.14 -10.05 10.17
C PRO A 36 27.32 -8.82 9.27
N LEU A 37 27.58 -9.04 7.98
CA LEU A 37 27.66 -7.97 6.99
C LEU A 37 26.33 -7.22 6.83
N ALA A 38 25.22 -7.95 6.76
CA ALA A 38 23.88 -7.38 6.68
C ALA A 38 23.51 -6.59 7.95
N VAL A 39 23.81 -7.14 9.14
CA VAL A 39 23.62 -6.43 10.42
C VAL A 39 24.44 -5.14 10.42
N ALA A 40 25.71 -5.20 10.06
CA ALA A 40 26.59 -4.03 10.02
C ALA A 40 26.10 -2.99 8.99
N GLY A 41 25.66 -3.43 7.82
CA GLY A 41 25.07 -2.57 6.80
C GLY A 41 23.83 -1.83 7.31
N ILE A 42 22.88 -2.53 7.91
CA ILE A 42 21.65 -1.91 8.45
C ILE A 42 21.97 -1.02 9.66
N ALA A 43 22.86 -1.46 10.56
CA ALA A 43 23.32 -0.64 11.68
C ALA A 43 24.01 0.65 11.20
N SER A 44 24.77 0.59 10.11
CA SER A 44 25.39 1.79 9.52
C SER A 44 24.34 2.79 9.06
N LEU A 45 23.21 2.34 8.50
CA LEU A 45 22.10 3.21 8.10
C LEU A 45 21.41 3.88 9.29
N ILE A 46 21.30 3.18 10.43
CA ILE A 46 20.72 3.74 11.67
C ILE A 46 21.65 4.78 12.29
N ILE A 47 22.97 4.54 12.24
CA ILE A 47 23.99 5.40 12.85
C ILE A 47 24.32 6.61 11.94
N LEU A 48 24.10 6.50 10.64
CA LEU A 48 24.37 7.56 9.66
C LEU A 48 23.83 8.96 10.02
N PRO A 49 22.56 9.15 10.44
CA PRO A 49 22.08 10.47 10.84
C PRO A 49 22.83 11.05 12.04
N LEU A 50 23.34 10.20 12.95
CA LEU A 50 24.17 10.63 14.07
C LEU A 50 25.56 11.07 13.60
N VAL A 51 26.19 10.31 12.69
CA VAL A 51 27.48 10.66 12.09
C VAL A 51 27.40 12.01 11.39
N ARG A 52 26.37 12.23 10.56
CA ARG A 52 26.18 13.50 9.84
C ARG A 52 26.00 14.70 10.78
N LYS A 53 25.30 14.51 11.92
CA LYS A 53 25.17 15.56 12.93
C LYS A 53 26.50 15.91 13.58
N LEU A 54 27.33 14.91 13.91
CA LEU A 54 28.65 15.12 14.49
C LEU A 54 29.65 15.71 13.48
N ASP A 55 29.56 15.32 12.21
CA ASP A 55 30.33 15.89 11.10
C ASP A 55 29.97 17.39 10.91
N ALA A 56 28.67 17.72 10.98
CA ALA A 56 28.20 19.11 10.94
C ALA A 56 28.61 19.94 12.18
N LEU A 57 28.96 19.29 13.29
CA LEU A 57 29.52 19.93 14.50
C LEU A 57 31.04 20.19 14.37
N GLY A 58 31.66 19.85 13.25
CA GLY A 58 33.05 20.18 12.93
C GLY A 58 34.06 19.06 13.19
N LEU A 59 33.63 17.83 13.51
CA LEU A 59 34.53 16.68 13.55
C LEU A 59 34.87 16.22 12.12
N ASN A 60 36.09 15.71 11.91
CA ASN A 60 36.36 15.03 10.64
C ASN A 60 35.50 13.75 10.54
N ARG A 61 35.11 13.39 9.32
CA ARG A 61 34.15 12.30 9.08
C ARG A 61 34.53 10.97 9.74
N ALA A 62 35.83 10.65 9.76
CA ALA A 62 36.34 9.46 10.42
C ALA A 62 36.18 9.49 11.95
N ALA A 63 36.44 10.63 12.61
CA ALA A 63 36.20 10.79 14.04
C ALA A 63 34.70 10.82 14.35
N ALA A 64 33.88 11.50 13.52
CA ALA A 64 32.43 11.48 13.67
C ALA A 64 31.86 10.05 13.62
N ALA A 65 32.34 9.22 12.69
CA ALA A 65 32.00 7.81 12.60
C ALA A 65 32.43 7.03 13.85
N MET A 66 33.71 7.16 14.25
CA MET A 66 34.25 6.45 15.40
C MET A 66 33.54 6.82 16.71
N VAL A 67 33.32 8.11 16.94
CA VAL A 67 32.60 8.62 18.12
C VAL A 67 31.16 8.13 18.13
N SER A 68 30.48 8.11 16.97
CA SER A 68 29.11 7.59 16.87
C SER A 68 29.05 6.10 17.22
N VAL A 69 29.97 5.30 16.69
CA VAL A 69 30.05 3.85 16.97
C VAL A 69 30.37 3.60 18.45
N LEU A 70 31.33 4.33 19.02
CA LEU A 70 31.68 4.22 20.44
C LEU A 70 30.52 4.62 21.35
N LEU A 71 29.79 5.69 20.99
CA LEU A 71 28.62 6.15 21.75
C LEU A 71 27.52 5.09 21.73
N VAL A 72 27.10 4.64 20.54
CA VAL A 72 26.02 3.66 20.38
C VAL A 72 26.42 2.30 20.95
N GLY A 73 27.63 1.82 20.63
CA GLY A 73 28.17 0.57 21.18
C GLY A 73 28.30 0.62 22.69
N GLY A 74 28.77 1.72 23.25
CA GLY A 74 28.85 1.97 24.69
C GLY A 74 27.47 1.93 25.36
N CYS A 75 26.47 2.58 24.78
CA CYS A 75 25.09 2.51 25.26
C CYS A 75 24.52 1.08 25.22
N LEU A 76 24.77 0.32 24.16
CA LEU A 76 24.33 -1.08 24.04
C LEU A 76 25.01 -1.98 25.08
N VAL A 77 26.32 -1.81 25.29
CA VAL A 77 27.06 -2.55 26.32
C VAL A 77 26.55 -2.19 27.73
N ALA A 78 26.36 -0.90 28.02
CA ALA A 78 25.82 -0.44 29.29
C ALA A 78 24.42 -1.02 29.54
N LEU A 79 23.54 -0.99 28.54
CA LEU A 79 22.22 -1.61 28.61
C LEU A 79 22.32 -3.12 28.86
N ALA A 80 23.13 -3.84 28.09
CA ALA A 80 23.31 -5.29 28.24
C ALA A 80 23.80 -5.67 29.65
N VAL A 81 24.72 -4.89 30.22
CA VAL A 81 25.21 -5.06 31.60
C VAL A 81 24.06 -4.86 32.60
N VAL A 82 23.29 -3.77 32.48
CA VAL A 82 22.13 -3.50 33.34
C VAL A 82 21.08 -4.62 33.25
N LEU A 83 20.78 -5.09 32.04
CA LEU A 83 19.83 -6.20 31.84
C LEU A 83 20.35 -7.51 32.42
N THR A 84 21.65 -7.79 32.29
CA THR A 84 22.27 -8.98 32.87
C THR A 84 22.15 -8.98 34.38
N PHE A 85 22.44 -7.84 35.04
CA PHE A 85 22.26 -7.72 36.47
C PHE A 85 20.80 -7.91 36.89
N GLN A 86 19.85 -7.33 36.16
CA GLN A 86 18.43 -7.51 36.45
C GLN A 86 17.94 -8.94 36.21
N LEU A 87 18.46 -9.63 35.20
CA LEU A 87 18.12 -11.01 34.93
C LEU A 87 18.64 -11.96 36.02
N VAL A 88 19.84 -11.69 36.55
CA VAL A 88 20.40 -12.43 37.69
C VAL A 88 19.56 -12.22 38.94
N SER A 89 19.08 -10.99 39.20
CA SER A 89 18.17 -10.74 40.32
C SER A 89 16.82 -11.45 40.15
N VAL A 90 16.20 -11.39 38.97
CA VAL A 90 14.96 -12.16 38.69
C VAL A 90 15.14 -13.65 38.96
N THR A 91 16.30 -14.21 38.58
CA THR A 91 16.62 -15.62 38.81
C THR A 91 16.82 -15.95 40.29
N SER A 92 17.28 -14.97 41.08
CA SER A 92 17.48 -15.11 42.52
C SER A 92 16.14 -15.04 43.27
N ASP A 93 15.18 -14.25 42.78
CA ASP A 93 13.85 -14.06 43.37
C ASP A 93 12.84 -15.12 42.90
N LEU A 94 13.23 -15.95 41.92
CA LEU A 94 12.43 -17.01 41.31
C LEU A 94 11.81 -18.04 42.29
N PRO A 95 12.47 -18.45 43.40
CA PRO A 95 11.86 -19.32 44.41
C PRO A 95 10.60 -18.70 45.04
N GLN A 96 10.58 -17.38 45.26
CA GLN A 96 9.44 -16.67 45.84
C GLN A 96 8.26 -16.59 44.86
N TYR A 97 8.53 -16.53 43.55
CA TYR A 97 7.49 -16.52 42.52
C TYR A 97 6.89 -17.90 42.23
N ARG A 98 7.57 -19.00 42.63
CA ARG A 98 7.04 -20.37 42.41
C ARG A 98 5.77 -20.64 43.20
N GLU A 99 5.69 -20.13 44.43
CA GLU A 99 4.50 -20.26 45.28
C GLU A 99 3.30 -19.55 44.63
N GLY A 100 3.50 -18.30 44.18
CA GLY A 100 2.44 -17.54 43.48
C GLY A 100 1.98 -18.17 42.15
N ILE A 101 2.89 -18.83 41.41
CA ILE A 101 2.54 -19.56 40.18
C ILE A 101 1.73 -20.83 40.51
N GLN A 102 2.10 -21.58 41.55
CA GLN A 102 1.39 -22.79 41.97
C GLN A 102 -0.05 -22.46 42.42
N ASP A 103 -0.19 -21.44 43.26
CA ASP A 103 -1.50 -20.94 43.72
C ASP A 103 -2.39 -20.49 42.55
N LYS A 104 -1.80 -19.88 41.51
CA LYS A 104 -2.55 -19.46 40.33
C LYS A 104 -2.96 -20.62 39.44
N VAL A 105 -2.10 -21.62 39.24
CA VAL A 105 -2.46 -22.84 38.49
C VAL A 105 -3.60 -23.56 39.19
N GLU A 106 -3.56 -23.65 40.52
CA GLU A 106 -4.66 -24.22 41.31
C GLU A 106 -5.93 -23.37 41.23
N SER A 107 -5.82 -22.03 41.26
CA SER A 107 -6.98 -21.14 41.13
C SER A 107 -7.65 -21.23 39.75
N VAL A 108 -6.87 -21.33 38.67
CA VAL A 108 -7.38 -21.47 37.29
C VAL A 108 -7.99 -22.85 37.11
N ARG A 109 -7.35 -23.90 37.64
CA ARG A 109 -7.87 -25.27 37.63
C ARG A 109 -9.19 -25.35 38.42
N ALA A 110 -9.26 -24.74 39.59
CA ALA A 110 -10.50 -24.65 40.38
C ALA A 110 -11.59 -23.85 39.65
N MET A 111 -11.24 -22.78 38.94
CA MET A 111 -12.19 -21.98 38.14
C MET A 111 -12.69 -22.77 36.91
N ALA A 112 -11.84 -23.60 36.31
CA ALA A 112 -12.16 -24.46 35.18
C ALA A 112 -12.95 -25.70 35.57
N GLU A 113 -12.67 -26.30 36.73
CA GLU A 113 -13.34 -27.52 37.22
C GLU A 113 -14.70 -27.23 37.88
N ARG A 114 -14.90 -26.06 38.51
CA ARG A 114 -16.19 -25.68 39.16
C ARG A 114 -17.43 -25.67 38.25
N PRO A 115 -17.40 -25.16 36.99
CA PRO A 115 -18.56 -25.25 36.10
C PRO A 115 -18.82 -26.69 35.64
N PHE A 116 -17.77 -27.48 35.36
CA PHE A 116 -17.91 -28.89 34.95
C PHE A 116 -18.38 -29.81 36.08
N ALA A 117 -17.88 -29.62 37.31
CA ALA A 117 -18.28 -30.38 38.48
C ALA A 117 -19.73 -30.10 38.91
N ARG A 118 -20.24 -28.88 38.69
CA ARG A 118 -21.68 -28.57 38.90
C ARG A 118 -22.56 -29.24 37.85
N LEU A 119 -22.14 -29.26 36.60
CA LEU A 119 -22.81 -29.97 35.52
C LEU A 119 -22.83 -31.49 35.76
N GLU A 120 -21.72 -32.06 36.25
CA GLU A 120 -21.63 -33.48 36.60
C GLU A 120 -22.45 -33.83 37.86
N ALA A 121 -22.51 -32.93 38.85
CA ALA A 121 -23.36 -33.06 40.04
C ALA A 121 -24.86 -32.97 39.71
N GLU A 122 -25.25 -32.10 38.78
CA GLU A 122 -26.64 -32.04 38.28
C GLU A 122 -27.00 -33.25 37.41
N LEU A 123 -26.06 -33.77 36.60
CA LEU A 123 -26.27 -35.01 35.84
C LEU A 123 -26.36 -36.25 36.73
N SER A 124 -25.58 -36.33 37.81
CA SER A 124 -25.61 -37.46 38.75
C SER A 124 -26.78 -37.41 39.74
N ALA A 125 -27.42 -36.26 39.93
CA ALA A 125 -28.67 -36.13 40.70
C ALA A 125 -29.90 -36.74 39.98
N VAL A 126 -29.81 -37.02 38.68
CA VAL A 126 -30.88 -37.61 37.85
C VAL A 126 -30.74 -39.14 37.73
N ILE A 127 -29.69 -39.74 38.28
CA ILE A 127 -29.44 -41.19 38.24
C ILE A 127 -29.58 -41.76 39.67
N PRO A 128 -30.56 -42.63 39.96
CA PRO A 128 -30.66 -43.29 41.26
C PRO A 128 -29.44 -44.17 41.54
N GLN A 129 -28.81 -43.97 42.69
CA GLN A 129 -27.70 -44.81 43.15
C GLN A 129 -28.16 -46.21 43.60
N PRO A 130 -27.32 -47.25 43.39
CA PRO A 130 -27.31 -48.43 44.25
C PRO A 130 -26.33 -48.25 45.43
N VAL A 131 -26.78 -48.81 46.56
CA VAL A 131 -26.29 -48.83 47.96
C VAL A 131 -24.87 -49.43 48.13
N PRO A 132 -24.13 -49.09 49.21
CA PRO A 132 -22.69 -49.35 49.33
C PRO A 132 -22.39 -50.76 49.85
N GLU A 133 -21.32 -51.38 49.31
CA GLU A 133 -20.77 -52.61 49.87
C GLU A 133 -19.33 -52.40 50.35
N SER A 134 -19.19 -52.39 51.67
CA SER A 134 -17.91 -52.52 52.37
C SER A 134 -17.47 -53.98 52.29
N ALA A 135 -16.30 -54.26 51.72
CA ALA A 135 -15.58 -55.51 51.98
C ALA A 135 -14.05 -55.34 51.83
N ARG A 136 -13.44 -55.11 52.99
CA ARG A 136 -12.14 -55.57 53.52
C ARG A 136 -11.17 -56.36 52.59
N SER A 137 -9.92 -55.95 52.70
CA SER A 137 -8.70 -56.77 52.90
C SER A 137 -8.11 -57.55 51.71
N GLY A 138 -6.97 -57.06 51.22
CA GLY A 138 -6.05 -57.78 50.33
C GLY A 138 -4.64 -57.20 50.35
N LYS A 139 -3.93 -57.39 51.47
CA LYS A 139 -2.52 -57.02 51.66
C LYS A 139 -1.62 -58.02 50.90
N LYS A 140 -1.00 -57.63 49.78
CA LYS A 140 0.34 -58.07 49.29
C LYS A 140 0.63 -57.62 47.86
N ASN A 141 1.50 -56.62 47.70
CA ASN A 141 2.73 -56.72 46.89
C ASN A 141 3.55 -55.42 46.98
N SER A 142 4.05 -55.15 48.17
CA SER A 142 5.22 -54.30 48.39
C SER A 142 6.47 -55.07 47.95
N ARG A 143 6.76 -55.10 46.63
CA ARG A 143 8.06 -55.56 46.12
C ARG A 143 8.52 -54.97 44.77
N THR A 144 7.82 -53.96 44.25
CA THR A 144 8.25 -53.17 43.08
C THR A 144 8.62 -51.72 43.41
N ALA A 145 8.66 -51.35 44.69
CA ALA A 145 9.12 -50.02 45.14
C ALA A 145 10.61 -49.96 45.55
N ALA A 146 11.32 -51.10 45.58
CA ALA A 146 12.72 -51.18 46.04
C ALA A 146 13.76 -51.14 44.90
N ALA A 147 13.33 -51.13 43.62
CA ALA A 147 14.23 -51.03 42.46
C ALA A 147 14.30 -49.63 41.83
N ALA A 148 13.47 -48.67 42.30
CA ALA A 148 13.52 -47.27 41.87
C ALA A 148 14.31 -46.37 42.85
N ALA A 149 14.69 -46.89 44.03
CA ALA A 149 15.40 -46.15 45.08
C ALA A 149 16.93 -46.36 45.08
N ALA A 150 17.48 -47.17 44.17
CA ALA A 150 18.91 -47.50 44.11
C ALA A 150 19.64 -46.95 42.87
N ALA A 151 19.02 -46.04 42.11
CA ALA A 151 19.63 -45.33 40.97
C ALA A 151 19.93 -43.85 41.27
N ALA A 152 19.90 -43.44 42.55
CA ALA A 152 20.12 -42.07 43.00
C ALA A 152 21.37 -41.94 43.89
N ALA A 153 22.48 -42.60 43.51
CA ALA A 153 23.77 -42.45 44.15
C ALA A 153 24.82 -41.97 43.14
N THR A 154 24.78 -40.68 42.83
CA THR A 154 25.92 -39.88 42.35
C THR A 154 25.85 -38.53 43.08
N PRO A 155 27.01 -37.88 43.35
CA PRO A 155 27.26 -37.18 44.59
C PRO A 155 26.39 -35.93 44.73
N GLU A 156 25.93 -35.69 45.95
CA GLU A 156 25.48 -34.39 46.45
C GLU A 156 26.62 -33.37 46.28
N ALA A 157 26.75 -32.85 45.06
CA ALA A 157 27.43 -31.59 44.83
C ALA A 157 26.44 -30.52 45.28
N ASP A 158 26.72 -29.93 46.44
CA ASP A 158 26.12 -28.70 46.97
C ASP A 158 25.63 -27.79 45.83
N THR A 159 24.37 -27.92 45.45
CA THR A 159 23.74 -27.07 44.43
C THR A 159 23.18 -25.82 45.12
N ARG A 160 23.96 -25.22 46.03
CA ARG A 160 23.86 -23.78 46.20
C ARG A 160 24.31 -23.21 44.86
N MET A 161 23.35 -22.80 44.03
CA MET A 161 23.59 -22.13 42.77
C MET A 161 24.39 -20.85 43.08
N SER A 162 25.71 -20.97 43.16
CA SER A 162 26.59 -19.85 43.46
C SER A 162 26.46 -18.87 42.30
N VAL A 163 26.32 -17.59 42.60
CA VAL A 163 26.31 -16.48 41.61
C VAL A 163 27.44 -16.66 40.60
N ARG A 164 28.60 -17.20 41.02
CA ARG A 164 29.74 -17.55 40.16
C ARG A 164 29.43 -18.63 39.13
N GLY A 165 28.65 -19.65 39.48
CA GLY A 165 28.20 -20.70 38.56
C GLY A 165 27.17 -20.21 37.55
N ALA A 166 26.25 -19.34 37.97
CA ALA A 166 25.32 -18.64 37.06
C ALA A 166 26.09 -17.70 36.11
N LEU A 167 27.03 -16.90 36.62
CA LEU A 167 27.91 -16.05 35.82
C LEU A 167 28.71 -16.85 34.79
N ARG A 168 29.26 -18.01 35.17
CA ARG A 168 30.04 -18.86 34.25
C ARG A 168 29.18 -19.44 33.13
N ARG A 169 27.91 -19.79 33.40
CA ARG A 169 26.95 -20.25 32.39
C ARG A 169 26.51 -19.12 31.46
N LEU A 170 26.22 -17.95 32.02
CA LEU A 170 25.90 -16.75 31.24
C LEU A 170 27.08 -16.35 30.35
N PHE A 171 28.31 -16.39 30.88
CA PHE A 171 29.51 -16.10 30.12
C PHE A 171 29.76 -17.11 28.99
N ALA A 172 29.57 -18.41 29.26
CA ALA A 172 29.67 -19.45 28.25
C ALA A 172 28.61 -19.30 27.14
N LEU A 173 27.39 -18.86 27.49
CA LEU A 173 26.32 -18.60 26.53
C LEU A 173 26.54 -17.30 25.74
N ALA A 174 27.15 -16.29 26.37
CA ALA A 174 27.42 -14.99 25.78
C ALA A 174 28.66 -14.97 24.86
N TRP A 175 29.61 -15.90 25.05
CA TRP A 175 30.88 -15.91 24.28
C TRP A 175 30.67 -16.00 22.76
N GLY A 176 29.69 -16.80 22.30
CA GLY A 176 29.34 -16.89 20.88
C GLY A 176 28.82 -15.56 20.30
N PRO A 177 27.74 -14.98 20.86
CA PRO A 177 27.22 -13.68 20.46
C PRO A 177 28.24 -12.54 20.54
N ILE A 178 29.14 -12.55 21.53
CA ILE A 178 30.19 -11.52 21.69
C ILE A 178 31.17 -11.56 20.51
N GLY A 179 31.61 -12.76 20.10
CA GLY A 179 32.49 -12.89 18.93
C GLY A 179 31.84 -12.37 17.65
N GLN A 180 30.56 -12.71 17.44
CA GLN A 180 29.76 -12.19 16.33
C GLN A 180 29.58 -10.67 16.39
N ALA A 181 29.30 -10.11 17.57
CA ALA A 181 29.21 -8.67 17.77
C ALA A 181 30.53 -7.95 17.48
N GLY A 182 31.68 -8.55 17.82
CA GLY A 182 33.00 -8.03 17.46
C GLY A 182 33.20 -7.94 15.95
N ILE A 183 32.81 -8.98 15.21
CA ILE A 183 32.87 -8.97 13.73
C ILE A 183 31.96 -7.89 13.16
N VAL A 184 30.71 -7.81 13.64
CA VAL A 184 29.76 -6.77 13.23
C VAL A 184 30.31 -5.38 13.52
N LEU A 185 30.93 -5.16 14.67
CA LEU A 185 31.52 -3.88 15.05
C LEU A 185 32.65 -3.48 14.10
N VAL A 186 33.56 -4.40 13.79
CA VAL A 186 34.66 -4.15 12.84
C VAL A 186 34.08 -3.81 11.47
N LEU A 187 33.17 -4.64 10.94
CA LEU A 187 32.53 -4.39 9.64
C LEU A 187 31.78 -3.06 9.62
N LEU A 188 31.07 -2.71 10.69
CA LEU A 188 30.34 -1.45 10.83
C LEU A 188 31.28 -0.24 10.76
N VAL A 189 32.41 -0.29 11.48
CA VAL A 189 33.42 0.77 11.44
C VAL A 189 33.97 0.92 10.02
N PHE A 190 34.35 -0.18 9.37
CA PHE A 190 34.85 -0.13 7.99
C PHE A 190 33.81 0.40 7.00
N ILE A 191 32.55 -0.05 7.09
CA ILE A 191 31.46 0.43 6.22
C ILE A 191 31.22 1.93 6.41
N LEU A 192 31.26 2.43 7.64
CA LEU A 192 31.08 3.85 7.93
C LEU A 192 32.27 4.70 7.44
N LEU A 193 33.50 4.20 7.59
CA LEU A 193 34.71 4.91 7.15
C LEU A 193 34.85 4.93 5.62
N GLU A 194 34.56 3.81 4.94
CA GLU A 194 34.68 3.69 3.49
C GLU A 194 33.38 4.00 2.73
N GLN A 195 32.35 4.53 3.39
CA GLN A 195 31.02 4.68 2.79
C GLN A 195 31.01 5.46 1.47
N GLU A 196 31.83 6.52 1.36
CA GLU A 196 31.97 7.31 0.13
C GLU A 196 32.71 6.53 -0.96
N SER A 197 33.83 5.88 -0.63
CA SER A 197 34.59 5.08 -1.59
C SER A 197 33.86 3.83 -2.06
N LEU A 198 33.06 3.20 -1.20
CA LEU A 198 32.23 2.05 -1.57
C LEU A 198 31.14 2.48 -2.55
N ARG A 199 30.49 3.62 -2.30
CA ARG A 199 29.50 4.18 -3.23
C ARG A 199 30.14 4.47 -4.59
N GLU A 200 31.30 5.12 -4.62
CA GLU A 200 32.02 5.43 -5.86
C GLU A 200 32.51 4.19 -6.61
N ARG A 201 33.02 3.16 -5.90
CA ARG A 201 33.45 1.90 -6.50
C ARG A 201 32.27 1.11 -7.07
N LEU A 202 31.15 1.06 -6.36
CA LEU A 202 29.91 0.45 -6.86
C LEU A 202 29.41 1.17 -8.11
N ILE A 203 29.48 2.51 -8.13
CA ILE A 203 29.16 3.33 -9.32
C ILE A 203 30.06 2.97 -10.51
N ARG A 204 31.37 2.78 -10.27
CA ARG A 204 32.32 2.39 -11.33
C ARG A 204 32.11 0.95 -11.82
N LEU A 205 31.74 0.03 -10.93
CA LEU A 205 31.45 -1.37 -11.28
C LEU A 205 30.16 -1.54 -12.09
N ALA A 206 29.20 -0.62 -11.92
CA ALA A 206 27.91 -0.66 -12.61
C ALA A 206 27.96 -0.20 -14.10
N GLY A 207 29.11 0.31 -14.59
CA GLY A 207 29.29 0.65 -16.01
C GLY A 207 28.78 2.04 -16.39
N LEU A 208 29.56 2.75 -17.23
CA LEU A 208 29.48 4.21 -17.44
C LEU A 208 28.42 4.71 -18.44
N THR A 209 27.52 3.89 -18.98
CA THR A 209 26.75 4.33 -20.16
C THR A 209 25.31 4.79 -19.94
N GLU A 210 24.56 4.36 -18.92
CA GLU A 210 23.19 4.91 -18.66
C GLU A 210 22.74 4.99 -17.18
N MET A 211 23.68 5.03 -16.22
CA MET A 211 23.38 4.71 -14.82
C MET A 211 23.49 5.86 -13.79
N SER A 212 23.50 7.13 -14.20
CA SER A 212 23.45 8.23 -13.22
C SER A 212 22.08 8.38 -12.56
N ARG A 213 20.97 8.16 -13.31
CA ARG A 213 19.60 8.22 -12.78
C ARG A 213 19.24 7.04 -11.87
N THR A 214 19.55 5.80 -12.28
CA THR A 214 19.25 4.60 -11.50
C THR A 214 20.02 4.57 -10.18
N MET A 215 21.26 5.08 -10.17
CA MET A 215 22.12 5.08 -8.98
C MET A 215 21.85 6.29 -8.06
N GLN A 216 21.42 7.44 -8.60
CA GLN A 216 20.79 8.49 -7.80
C GLN A 216 19.53 7.97 -7.13
N ALA A 217 18.63 7.33 -7.89
CA ALA A 217 17.40 6.77 -7.35
C ALA A 217 17.63 5.68 -6.29
N LEU A 218 18.67 4.84 -6.45
CA LEU A 218 19.08 3.85 -5.45
C LEU A 218 19.67 4.52 -4.18
N GLY A 219 20.39 5.63 -4.34
CA GLY A 219 20.89 6.46 -3.25
C GLY A 219 19.76 7.13 -2.46
N ASP A 220 18.81 7.74 -3.16
CA ASP A 220 17.62 8.36 -2.58
C ASP A 220 16.76 7.32 -1.84
N ALA A 221 16.67 6.11 -2.39
CA ALA A 221 15.96 5.03 -1.76
C ALA A 221 16.70 4.45 -0.55
N ALA A 222 18.04 4.37 -0.57
CA ALA A 222 18.84 4.00 0.60
C ALA A 222 18.70 5.02 1.75
N GLU A 223 18.54 6.31 1.42
CA GLU A 223 18.25 7.35 2.40
C GLU A 223 16.84 7.22 2.99
N GLY A 224 15.84 6.88 2.17
CA GLY A 224 14.49 6.52 2.64
C GLY A 224 14.51 5.33 3.61
N VAL A 225 15.28 4.28 3.28
CA VAL A 225 15.49 3.09 4.12
C VAL A 225 16.17 3.46 5.45
N SER A 226 17.22 4.30 5.42
CA SER A 226 17.90 4.80 6.63
C SER A 226 16.95 5.56 7.56
N ARG A 227 16.13 6.46 7.02
CA ARG A 227 15.12 7.21 7.79
C ARG A 227 14.11 6.28 8.44
N PHE A 228 13.65 5.26 7.71
CA PHE A 228 12.72 4.25 8.25
C PHE A 228 13.32 3.52 9.46
N PHE A 229 14.55 3.00 9.36
CA PHE A 229 15.18 2.27 10.48
C PHE A 229 15.49 3.15 11.67
N PHE A 230 15.93 4.39 11.43
CA PHE A 230 16.13 5.35 12.51
C PHE A 230 14.82 5.65 13.23
N SER A 231 13.73 5.91 12.48
CA SER A 231 12.40 6.08 13.03
C SER A 231 11.93 4.86 13.84
N GLN A 232 12.13 3.64 13.31
CA GLN A 232 11.79 2.39 14.01
C GLN A 232 12.53 2.28 15.34
N PHE A 233 13.83 2.58 15.35
CA PHE A 233 14.65 2.57 16.57
C PHE A 233 14.12 3.56 17.60
N VAL A 234 13.81 4.80 17.20
CA VAL A 234 13.28 5.84 18.10
C VAL A 234 11.91 5.43 18.66
N VAL A 235 11.00 4.94 17.83
CA VAL A 235 9.67 4.50 18.29
C VAL A 235 9.79 3.34 19.29
N ASN A 236 10.62 2.34 19.00
CA ASN A 236 10.85 1.20 19.89
C ASN A 236 11.52 1.60 21.20
N LEU A 237 12.46 2.54 21.16
CA LEU A 237 13.11 3.08 22.34
C LEU A 237 12.12 3.81 23.24
N VAL A 238 11.30 4.71 22.65
CA VAL A 238 10.26 5.45 23.40
C VAL A 238 9.22 4.50 23.97
N PHE A 239 8.80 3.50 23.21
CA PHE A 239 7.88 2.47 23.68
C PHE A 239 8.44 1.73 24.91
N GLY A 240 9.69 1.28 24.83
CA GLY A 240 10.36 0.59 25.94
C GLY A 240 10.52 1.47 27.18
N LEU A 241 10.80 2.77 27.00
CA LEU A 241 10.88 3.75 28.09
C LEU A 241 9.51 3.98 28.75
N ILE A 242 8.44 4.14 27.95
CA ILE A 242 7.08 4.28 28.47
C ILE A 242 6.68 3.02 29.25
N MET A 243 6.90 1.84 28.68
CA MET A 243 6.60 0.58 29.36
C MET A 243 7.40 0.41 30.65
N GLY A 244 8.70 0.72 30.63
CA GLY A 244 9.54 0.70 31.83
C GLY A 244 9.05 1.68 32.91
N ALA A 245 8.66 2.89 32.52
CA ALA A 245 8.13 3.89 33.45
C ALA A 245 6.78 3.46 34.06
N VAL A 246 5.89 2.89 33.26
CA VAL A 246 4.56 2.43 33.72
C VAL A 246 4.69 1.22 34.65
N LEU A 247 5.58 0.27 34.34
CA LEU A 247 5.89 -0.85 35.23
C LEU A 247 6.53 -0.38 36.54
N ALA A 248 7.45 0.59 36.48
CA ALA A 248 8.07 1.16 37.68
C ALA A 248 7.04 1.89 38.55
N ALA A 249 6.13 2.67 37.95
CA ALA A 249 5.08 3.38 38.65
C ALA A 249 4.06 2.42 39.32
N GLY A 250 3.79 1.27 38.71
CA GLY A 250 2.96 0.22 39.30
C GLY A 250 3.68 -0.67 40.32
N GLY A 251 4.93 -0.36 40.68
CA GLY A 251 5.70 -1.10 41.68
C GLY A 251 6.18 -2.48 41.22
N VAL A 252 6.19 -2.76 39.91
CA VAL A 252 6.63 -4.04 39.37
C VAL A 252 8.17 -4.13 39.45
N PRO A 253 8.73 -5.20 40.04
CA PRO A 253 10.18 -5.38 40.13
C PRO A 253 10.80 -5.54 38.74
N HIS A 254 12.05 -5.09 38.59
CA HIS A 254 12.80 -5.15 37.34
C HIS A 254 12.09 -4.47 36.15
N ALA A 255 11.37 -3.37 36.41
CA ALA A 255 10.66 -2.62 35.37
C ALA A 255 11.55 -2.20 34.18
N VAL A 256 12.82 -1.85 34.44
CA VAL A 256 13.78 -1.48 33.39
C VAL A 256 14.12 -2.67 32.48
N LEU A 257 14.26 -3.89 33.04
CA LEU A 257 14.47 -5.12 32.27
C LEU A 257 13.31 -5.36 31.32
N TRP A 258 12.08 -5.30 31.82
CA TRP A 258 10.88 -5.57 31.04
C TRP A 258 10.59 -4.49 30.00
N GLY A 259 10.82 -3.21 30.33
CA GLY A 259 10.71 -2.11 29.38
C GLY A 259 11.74 -2.19 28.25
N ALA A 260 13.01 -2.48 28.58
CA ALA A 260 14.05 -2.68 27.58
C ALA A 260 13.79 -3.93 26.72
N LEU A 261 13.36 -5.04 27.35
CA LEU A 261 13.00 -6.26 26.64
C LEU A 261 11.84 -6.00 25.67
N ALA A 262 10.81 -5.24 26.08
CA ALA A 262 9.71 -4.84 25.20
C ALA A 262 10.20 -4.05 23.98
N GLY A 263 11.06 -3.05 24.20
CA GLY A 263 11.64 -2.26 23.10
C GLY A 263 12.50 -3.08 22.14
N VAL A 264 13.31 -4.02 22.67
CA VAL A 264 14.18 -4.90 21.86
C VAL A 264 13.35 -5.92 21.08
N LEU A 265 12.39 -6.59 21.72
CA LEU A 265 11.55 -7.58 21.04
C LEU A 265 10.73 -6.95 19.93
N ARG A 266 10.31 -5.68 20.05
CA ARG A 266 9.56 -4.95 19.01
C ARG A 266 10.32 -4.70 17.70
N PHE A 267 11.61 -5.06 17.60
CA PHE A 267 12.29 -5.17 16.31
C PHE A 267 11.82 -6.38 15.49
N VAL A 268 11.31 -7.42 16.15
CA VAL A 268 10.75 -8.60 15.50
C VAL A 268 9.28 -8.32 15.11
N PRO A 269 8.92 -8.33 13.82
CA PRO A 269 7.57 -8.03 13.38
C PRO A 269 6.54 -9.04 13.91
N TYR A 270 5.40 -8.53 14.41
CA TYR A 270 4.26 -9.27 15.00
C TYR A 270 4.59 -10.13 16.23
N LEU A 271 5.56 -11.03 16.12
CA LEU A 271 6.01 -11.91 17.19
C LEU A 271 6.62 -11.11 18.34
N GLY A 272 7.35 -10.03 18.04
CA GLY A 272 7.98 -9.19 19.05
C GLY A 272 6.98 -8.65 20.06
N ALA A 273 5.98 -7.92 19.56
CA ALA A 273 4.95 -7.31 20.39
C ALA A 273 4.11 -8.36 21.14
N LEU A 274 3.79 -9.50 20.52
CA LEU A 274 3.07 -10.59 21.20
C LEU A 274 3.92 -11.22 22.31
N ALA A 275 5.18 -11.54 22.03
CA ALA A 275 6.08 -12.17 22.98
C ALA A 275 6.37 -11.27 24.17
N SER A 276 6.67 -9.98 23.96
CA SER A 276 6.91 -9.05 25.07
C SER A 276 5.65 -8.83 25.90
N GLY A 277 4.49 -8.63 25.26
CA GLY A 277 3.23 -8.46 25.98
C GLY A 277 2.88 -9.67 26.83
N LEU A 278 3.02 -10.88 26.28
CA LEU A 278 2.76 -12.13 26.99
C LEU A 278 3.76 -12.35 28.13
N MET A 279 5.06 -12.19 27.89
CA MET A 279 6.08 -12.39 28.93
C MET A 279 5.89 -11.44 30.11
N ILE A 280 5.63 -10.16 29.84
CA ILE A 280 5.37 -9.15 30.88
C ILE A 280 4.10 -9.51 31.65
N SER A 281 3.03 -9.89 30.95
CA SER A 281 1.75 -10.24 31.58
C SER A 281 1.86 -11.47 32.48
N VAL A 282 2.57 -12.51 32.02
CA VAL A 282 2.83 -13.73 32.79
C VAL A 282 3.69 -13.41 34.02
N PHE A 283 4.71 -12.55 33.87
CA PHE A 283 5.55 -12.14 35.00
C PHE A 283 4.76 -11.36 36.05
N ILE A 284 3.97 -10.36 35.66
CA ILE A 284 3.15 -9.59 36.60
C ILE A 284 2.13 -10.50 37.30
N ALA A 285 1.53 -11.43 36.54
CA ALA A 285 0.65 -12.44 37.11
C ALA A 285 1.39 -13.37 38.09
N ALA A 286 2.68 -13.61 37.95
CA ALA A 286 3.41 -14.44 38.92
C ALA A 286 3.67 -13.70 40.26
N ILE A 287 3.72 -12.37 40.25
CA ILE A 287 4.13 -11.56 41.41
C ILE A 287 2.95 -11.15 42.30
N ASP A 288 1.84 -10.72 41.70
CA ASP A 288 0.69 -10.21 42.45
C ASP A 288 -0.32 -11.35 42.73
N PRO A 289 -0.86 -11.52 43.96
CA PRO A 289 -1.90 -12.51 44.23
C PRO A 289 -3.17 -12.29 43.41
N GLY A 290 -3.45 -11.03 43.01
CA GLY A 290 -4.61 -10.66 42.19
C GLY A 290 -4.41 -10.87 40.69
N TRP A 291 -5.52 -10.86 39.94
CA TRP A 291 -5.53 -10.80 38.47
C TRP A 291 -5.63 -9.36 37.94
N TRP A 292 -6.09 -8.43 38.79
CA TRP A 292 -6.41 -7.07 38.36
C TRP A 292 -5.18 -6.29 37.87
N LEU A 293 -4.05 -6.40 38.56
CA LEU A 293 -2.81 -5.74 38.15
C LEU A 293 -2.34 -6.24 36.78
N ALA A 294 -2.26 -7.57 36.60
CA ALA A 294 -1.86 -8.19 35.34
C ALA A 294 -2.79 -7.82 34.17
N LEU A 295 -4.11 -7.83 34.39
CA LEU A 295 -5.09 -7.43 33.37
C LEU A 295 -5.00 -5.93 33.04
N SER A 296 -4.76 -5.08 34.02
CA SER A 296 -4.60 -3.64 33.81
C SER A 296 -3.36 -3.32 32.97
N PHE A 297 -2.23 -3.98 33.25
CA PHE A 297 -1.01 -3.84 32.45
C PHE A 297 -1.14 -4.43 31.05
N LEU A 298 -1.81 -5.58 30.90
CA LEU A 298 -2.10 -6.15 29.60
C LEU A 298 -2.99 -5.21 28.78
N ALA A 299 -4.05 -4.66 29.38
CA ALA A 299 -4.92 -3.68 28.73
C ALA A 299 -4.17 -2.41 28.34
N PHE A 300 -3.29 -1.89 29.21
CA PHE A 300 -2.42 -0.76 28.90
C PHE A 300 -1.47 -1.08 27.75
N TYR A 301 -0.81 -2.24 27.78
CA TYR A 301 0.11 -2.69 26.74
C TYR A 301 -0.58 -2.78 25.38
N VAL A 302 -1.73 -3.45 25.33
CA VAL A 302 -2.54 -3.57 24.10
C VAL A 302 -3.02 -2.20 23.63
N GLY A 303 -3.50 -1.35 24.54
CA GLY A 303 -3.93 0.01 24.21
C GLY A 303 -2.79 0.87 23.64
N LEU A 304 -1.61 0.81 24.26
CA LEU A 304 -0.42 1.49 23.78
C LEU A 304 0.00 0.96 22.41
N GLU A 305 0.00 -0.35 22.21
CA GLU A 305 0.33 -0.97 20.91
C GLU A 305 -0.66 -0.53 19.82
N VAL A 306 -1.96 -0.48 20.11
CA VAL A 306 -2.99 0.02 19.19
C VAL A 306 -2.76 1.49 18.84
N ILE A 307 -2.43 2.33 19.81
CA ILE A 307 -2.12 3.76 19.58
C ILE A 307 -0.87 3.90 18.72
N VAL A 308 0.19 3.15 19.04
CA VAL A 308 1.45 3.21 18.31
C VAL A 308 1.23 2.76 16.87
N ALA A 309 0.64 1.58 16.66
CA ALA A 309 0.41 0.99 15.35
C ALA A 309 -0.53 1.82 14.45
N ASN A 310 -1.58 2.45 15.01
CA ASN A 310 -2.58 3.16 14.20
C ASN A 310 -2.35 4.67 14.11
N PHE A 311 -1.59 5.29 15.02
CA PHE A 311 -1.43 6.75 15.06
C PHE A 311 0.01 7.23 14.96
N ILE A 312 0.96 6.56 15.63
CA ILE A 312 2.35 6.99 15.68
C ILE A 312 3.09 6.48 14.44
N GLU A 313 3.01 5.18 14.18
CA GLU A 313 3.70 4.54 13.05
C GLU A 313 3.32 5.14 11.70
N PRO A 314 2.03 5.39 11.36
CA PRO A 314 1.67 6.02 10.07
C PRO A 314 2.18 7.45 9.94
N ARG A 315 2.31 8.19 11.06
CA ARG A 315 2.85 9.56 11.04
C ARG A 315 4.36 9.60 10.92
N VAL A 316 5.03 8.67 11.58
CA VAL A 316 6.50 8.62 11.68
C VAL A 316 7.12 7.94 10.46
N TYR A 317 6.43 6.94 9.89
CA TYR A 317 6.88 6.18 8.72
C TYR A 317 6.31 6.75 7.40
N GLY A 318 5.27 7.58 7.43
CA GLY A 318 4.58 8.09 6.23
C GLY A 318 3.54 7.12 5.68
N HIS A 319 2.88 7.46 4.56
CA HIS A 319 2.01 6.52 3.83
C HIS A 319 2.85 5.27 3.57
N SER A 320 2.46 4.19 4.25
CA SER A 320 3.02 2.82 4.30
C SER A 320 4.40 2.60 3.69
N SER A 321 5.26 1.84 4.38
CA SER A 321 6.56 1.33 3.89
C SER A 321 6.53 0.60 2.53
N GLY A 322 5.37 0.54 1.87
CA GLY A 322 5.14 -0.04 0.57
C GLY A 322 5.19 -1.56 0.61
N LEU A 323 5.20 -2.16 1.80
CA LEU A 323 5.24 -3.60 2.03
C LEU A 323 3.88 -4.08 2.50
N SER A 324 3.36 -5.11 1.82
CA SER A 324 2.13 -5.77 2.25
C SER A 324 2.32 -6.44 3.62
N PRO A 325 1.32 -6.45 4.53
CA PRO A 325 1.38 -7.21 5.79
C PRO A 325 1.73 -8.69 5.58
N LEU A 326 1.23 -9.30 4.50
CA LEU A 326 1.56 -10.67 4.12
C LEU A 326 3.04 -10.81 3.76
N ALA A 327 3.60 -9.82 3.05
CA ALA A 327 5.02 -9.80 2.69
C ALA A 327 5.91 -9.77 3.94
N VAL A 328 5.51 -9.03 4.98
CA VAL A 328 6.24 -8.99 6.25
C VAL A 328 6.23 -10.35 6.95
N ILE A 329 5.09 -11.05 6.98
CA ILE A 329 4.99 -12.39 7.60
C ILE A 329 5.81 -13.42 6.82
N VAL A 330 5.67 -13.46 5.49
CA VAL A 330 6.41 -14.40 4.62
C VAL A 330 7.91 -14.13 4.72
N SER A 331 8.31 -12.86 4.73
CA SER A 331 9.69 -12.45 4.95
C SER A 331 10.23 -12.93 6.30
N ALA A 332 9.46 -12.79 7.37
CA ALA A 332 9.88 -13.21 8.71
C ALA A 332 10.14 -14.73 8.77
N LEU A 333 9.28 -15.52 8.15
CA LEU A 333 9.46 -16.97 8.02
C LEU A 333 10.67 -17.32 7.14
N PHE A 334 10.84 -16.63 6.02
CA PHE A 334 11.94 -16.85 5.08
C PHE A 334 13.30 -16.52 5.72
N TRP A 335 13.49 -15.29 6.22
CA TRP A 335 14.78 -14.89 6.79
C TRP A 335 15.04 -15.57 8.14
N GLY A 336 14.00 -15.82 8.93
CA GLY A 336 14.10 -16.55 10.19
C GLY A 336 14.59 -17.98 10.01
N THR A 337 14.18 -18.67 8.93
CA THR A 337 14.69 -20.01 8.61
C THR A 337 16.10 -19.96 8.00
N LEU A 338 16.43 -18.91 7.25
CA LEU A 338 17.73 -18.77 6.58
C LEU A 338 18.86 -18.46 7.57
N TRP A 339 18.69 -17.45 8.43
CA TRP A 339 19.73 -16.92 9.31
C TRP A 339 19.35 -16.98 10.81
N GLY A 340 18.27 -17.66 11.17
CA GLY A 340 17.85 -17.82 12.57
C GLY A 340 17.34 -16.51 13.20
N PRO A 341 17.62 -16.26 14.50
CA PRO A 341 17.15 -15.05 15.19
C PRO A 341 17.61 -13.75 14.55
N ILE A 342 18.83 -13.71 13.98
CA ILE A 342 19.36 -12.52 13.30
C ILE A 342 18.56 -12.25 12.03
N GLY A 343 18.26 -13.28 11.23
CA GLY A 343 17.43 -13.13 10.03
C GLY A 343 16.01 -12.69 10.36
N LEU A 344 15.42 -13.19 11.43
CA LEU A 344 14.11 -12.76 11.89
C LEU A 344 14.10 -11.27 12.28
N LEU A 345 15.14 -10.80 12.98
CA LEU A 345 15.29 -9.39 13.34
C LEU A 345 15.51 -8.50 12.11
N LEU A 346 16.24 -9.00 11.11
CA LEU A 346 16.54 -8.25 9.89
C LEU A 346 15.50 -8.42 8.76
N SER A 347 14.43 -9.18 8.98
CA SER A 347 13.47 -9.56 7.95
C SER A 347 12.86 -8.35 7.23
N THR A 348 12.26 -7.43 7.99
CA THR A 348 11.66 -6.21 7.44
C THR A 348 12.68 -5.34 6.70
N PRO A 349 13.86 -5.02 7.25
CA PRO A 349 14.89 -4.28 6.51
C PRO A 349 15.34 -4.92 5.22
N LEU A 350 15.66 -6.21 5.25
CA LEU A 350 16.18 -6.89 4.07
C LEU A 350 15.12 -6.94 2.97
N THR A 351 13.86 -7.18 3.35
CA THR A 351 12.75 -7.16 2.40
C THR A 351 12.46 -5.77 1.87
N LEU A 352 12.55 -4.72 2.69
CA LEU A 352 12.40 -3.35 2.22
C LEU A 352 13.49 -2.99 1.21
N CYS A 353 14.76 -3.30 1.52
CA CYS A 353 15.89 -3.10 0.60
C CYS A 353 15.70 -3.87 -0.70
N LEU A 354 15.20 -5.11 -0.63
CA LEU A 354 14.92 -5.96 -1.79
C LEU A 354 13.80 -5.37 -2.67
N VAL A 355 12.72 -4.90 -2.06
CA VAL A 355 11.59 -4.27 -2.77
C VAL A 355 12.02 -2.95 -3.40
N VAL A 356 12.82 -2.15 -2.70
CA VAL A 356 13.39 -0.91 -3.23
C VAL A 356 14.33 -1.19 -4.41
N ALA A 357 15.21 -2.17 -4.30
CA ALA A 357 16.13 -2.55 -5.35
C ALA A 357 15.39 -3.02 -6.61
N GLY A 358 14.32 -3.81 -6.44
CA GLY A 358 13.58 -4.33 -7.59
C GLY A 358 12.72 -3.30 -8.33
N ARG A 359 12.46 -2.12 -7.76
CA ARG A 359 11.85 -1.00 -8.49
C ARG A 359 12.77 -0.46 -9.59
N HIS A 360 14.07 -0.73 -9.47
CA HIS A 360 15.11 -0.21 -10.34
C HIS A 360 15.77 -1.29 -11.21
N VAL A 361 15.55 -2.57 -10.88
CA VAL A 361 16.14 -3.72 -11.56
C VAL A 361 15.04 -4.63 -12.08
N ALA A 362 14.88 -4.70 -13.41
CA ALA A 362 13.83 -5.48 -14.07
C ALA A 362 13.80 -6.97 -13.65
N ALA A 363 14.96 -7.57 -13.33
CA ALA A 363 15.04 -8.95 -12.86
C ALA A 363 14.38 -9.19 -11.48
N LEU A 364 14.27 -8.14 -10.66
CA LEU A 364 13.71 -8.17 -9.30
C LEU A 364 12.30 -7.57 -9.23
N GLU A 365 11.78 -7.04 -10.34
CA GLU A 365 10.42 -6.47 -10.45
C GLU A 365 9.32 -7.43 -9.94
N PRO A 366 9.33 -8.75 -10.26
CA PRO A 366 8.32 -9.67 -9.74
C PRO A 366 8.28 -9.74 -8.21
N ILE A 367 9.44 -9.62 -7.55
CA ILE A 367 9.53 -9.61 -6.09
C ILE A 367 8.90 -8.32 -5.54
N THR A 368 9.08 -7.19 -6.21
CA THR A 368 8.45 -5.92 -5.80
C THR A 368 6.95 -5.91 -5.99
N ILE A 369 6.44 -6.58 -7.02
CA ILE A 369 5.00 -6.70 -7.26
C ILE A 369 4.38 -7.64 -6.23
N LEU A 370 5.06 -8.75 -5.88
CA LEU A 370 4.57 -9.72 -4.91
C LEU A 370 4.65 -9.24 -3.45
N LEU A 371 5.73 -8.53 -3.09
CA LEU A 371 5.98 -8.08 -1.71
C LEU A 371 5.54 -6.63 -1.48
N GLY A 372 5.33 -5.87 -2.55
CA GLY A 372 4.88 -4.50 -2.49
C GLY A 372 3.38 -4.37 -2.22
N GLU A 373 2.95 -3.24 -1.66
CA GLU A 373 1.57 -2.81 -1.82
C GLU A 373 1.34 -2.48 -3.29
N ALA A 374 0.38 -3.18 -3.92
CA ALA A 374 -0.03 -2.84 -5.27
C ALA A 374 -0.43 -1.36 -5.30
N PRO A 375 0.05 -0.56 -6.28
CA PRO A 375 -0.44 0.81 -6.39
C PRO A 375 -1.96 0.75 -6.48
N ASP A 376 -2.65 1.56 -5.67
CA ASP A 376 -4.11 1.66 -5.73
C ASP A 376 -4.48 1.96 -7.19
N MET A 377 -5.08 0.98 -7.86
CA MET A 377 -5.49 1.14 -9.25
C MET A 377 -6.26 2.45 -9.38
N THR A 378 -5.84 3.29 -10.32
CA THR A 378 -6.46 4.61 -10.50
C THR A 378 -7.94 4.42 -10.85
N HIS A 379 -8.77 5.43 -10.58
CA HIS A 379 -10.20 5.35 -10.90
C HIS A 379 -10.43 5.07 -12.41
N ALA A 380 -9.57 5.60 -13.27
CA ALA A 380 -9.56 5.34 -14.71
C ALA A 380 -9.18 3.89 -15.06
N GLU A 381 -8.14 3.31 -14.43
CA GLU A 381 -7.76 1.91 -14.61
C GLU A 381 -8.85 0.95 -14.13
N ARG A 382 -9.48 1.27 -13.00
CA ARG A 382 -10.60 0.48 -12.46
C ARG A 382 -11.81 0.53 -13.41
N PHE A 383 -12.13 1.71 -13.94
CA PHE A 383 -13.13 1.87 -14.98
C PHE A 383 -12.81 1.00 -16.20
N TYR A 384 -11.56 1.08 -16.70
CA TYR A 384 -11.10 0.31 -17.85
C TYR A 384 -11.22 -1.21 -17.64
N GLN A 385 -10.72 -1.72 -16.51
CA GLN A 385 -10.79 -3.16 -16.19
C GLN A 385 -12.23 -3.65 -16.07
N ARG A 386 -13.13 -2.87 -15.45
CA ARG A 386 -14.54 -3.23 -15.36
C ARG A 386 -15.24 -3.16 -16.72
N ALA A 387 -14.88 -2.21 -17.56
CA ALA A 387 -15.40 -2.11 -18.92
C ALA A 387 -14.99 -3.33 -19.76
N LEU A 388 -13.74 -3.77 -19.66
CA LEU A 388 -13.27 -5.02 -20.27
C LEU A 388 -13.96 -6.27 -19.72
N ALA A 389 -14.26 -6.28 -18.42
CA ALA A 389 -14.98 -7.37 -17.78
C ALA A 389 -16.48 -7.42 -18.14
N GLY A 390 -17.02 -6.35 -18.74
CA GLY A 390 -18.44 -6.22 -19.05
C GLY A 390 -19.30 -5.87 -17.82
N GLU A 391 -18.70 -5.34 -16.75
CA GLU A 391 -19.39 -5.04 -15.48
C GLU A 391 -20.15 -3.70 -15.52
N SER A 392 -21.03 -3.50 -16.51
CA SER A 392 -21.72 -2.23 -16.77
C SER A 392 -22.45 -1.68 -15.53
N GLU A 393 -23.13 -2.52 -14.76
CA GLU A 393 -23.85 -2.12 -13.54
C GLU A 393 -22.92 -1.55 -12.46
N ALA A 394 -21.74 -2.16 -12.28
CA ALA A 394 -20.75 -1.68 -11.32
C ALA A 394 -20.16 -0.34 -11.76
N ILE A 395 -19.93 -0.17 -13.06
CA ILE A 395 -19.46 1.10 -13.64
C ILE A 395 -20.51 2.20 -13.45
N ILE A 396 -21.78 1.92 -13.74
CA ILE A 396 -22.88 2.89 -13.58
C ILE A 396 -23.04 3.30 -12.11
N ARG A 397 -22.95 2.34 -11.18
CA ARG A 397 -23.02 2.61 -9.74
C ARG A 397 -21.88 3.53 -9.29
N ASP A 398 -20.65 3.24 -9.71
CA ASP A 398 -19.48 4.05 -9.38
C ASP A 398 -19.59 5.46 -9.98
N ALA A 399 -20.03 5.56 -11.24
CA ALA A 399 -20.25 6.83 -11.91
C ALA A 399 -21.31 7.68 -11.18
N ARG A 400 -22.46 7.10 -10.82
CA ARG A 400 -23.49 7.80 -10.02
C ARG A 400 -22.96 8.27 -8.67
N GLY A 401 -22.17 7.44 -7.98
CA GLY A 401 -21.53 7.82 -6.72
C GLY A 401 -20.56 8.98 -6.85
N HIS A 402 -19.83 9.04 -7.98
CA HIS A 402 -18.92 10.15 -8.28
C HIS A 402 -19.69 11.45 -8.63
N LEU A 403 -20.73 11.32 -9.45
CA LEU A 403 -21.58 12.44 -9.87
C LEU A 403 -22.43 13.06 -8.74
N GLN A 404 -22.58 12.37 -7.60
CA GLN A 404 -23.18 12.98 -6.39
C GLN A 404 -22.27 14.04 -5.77
N LYS A 405 -20.95 13.96 -5.98
CA LYS A 405 -19.96 14.84 -5.35
C LYS A 405 -19.31 15.82 -6.33
N GLN A 406 -19.26 15.48 -7.61
CA GLN A 406 -18.51 16.21 -8.64
C GLN A 406 -19.34 16.36 -9.92
N SER A 407 -18.96 17.33 -10.76
CA SER A 407 -19.64 17.60 -12.03
C SER A 407 -19.37 16.48 -13.06
N PHE A 408 -20.25 16.37 -14.05
CA PHE A 408 -20.04 15.42 -15.16
C PHE A 408 -18.76 15.71 -15.96
N ALA A 409 -18.44 16.99 -16.18
CA ALA A 409 -17.20 17.40 -16.82
C ALA A 409 -15.96 16.82 -16.08
N LYS A 410 -15.96 16.92 -14.75
CA LYS A 410 -14.89 16.40 -13.90
C LYS A 410 -14.80 14.87 -13.91
N TYR A 411 -15.95 14.19 -13.97
CA TYR A 411 -16.00 12.73 -14.17
C TYR A 411 -15.38 12.32 -15.52
N CYS A 412 -15.67 13.08 -16.59
CA CYS A 412 -15.06 12.86 -17.89
C CYS A 412 -13.53 13.00 -17.83
N ASP A 413 -13.04 14.09 -17.24
CA ASP A 413 -11.62 14.41 -17.17
C ASP A 413 -10.82 13.43 -16.30
N GLN A 414 -11.40 12.94 -15.18
CA GLN A 414 -10.68 12.12 -14.21
C GLN A 414 -10.80 10.61 -14.43
N ILE A 415 -11.90 10.15 -15.04
CA ILE A 415 -12.23 8.72 -15.08
C ILE A 415 -12.52 8.25 -16.49
N LEU A 416 -13.56 8.80 -17.12
CA LEU A 416 -14.08 8.25 -18.39
C LEU A 416 -13.07 8.38 -19.52
N LEU A 417 -12.57 9.59 -19.78
CA LEU A 417 -11.69 9.83 -20.92
C LEU A 417 -10.29 9.21 -20.72
N PRO A 418 -9.62 9.31 -19.56
CA PRO A 418 -8.38 8.58 -19.34
C PRO A 418 -8.56 7.05 -19.43
N GLY A 419 -9.68 6.52 -18.93
CA GLY A 419 -9.99 5.10 -19.01
C GLY A 419 -10.24 4.62 -20.45
N LEU A 420 -10.89 5.44 -21.29
CA LEU A 420 -11.04 5.18 -22.72
C LEU A 420 -9.71 5.31 -23.47
N ALA A 421 -8.83 6.23 -23.07
CA ALA A 421 -7.50 6.35 -23.65
C ALA A 421 -6.64 5.10 -23.41
N LEU A 422 -6.72 4.50 -22.20
CA LEU A 422 -6.13 3.20 -21.90
C LEU A 422 -6.67 2.10 -22.83
N ALA A 423 -7.99 2.06 -23.03
CA ALA A 423 -8.62 1.10 -23.93
C ALA A 423 -8.17 1.28 -25.39
N ALA A 424 -8.11 2.51 -25.89
CA ALA A 424 -7.67 2.83 -27.23
C ALA A 424 -6.21 2.42 -27.48
N LEU A 425 -5.34 2.63 -26.48
CA LEU A 425 -3.94 2.21 -26.55
C LEU A 425 -3.80 0.69 -26.64
N ASP A 426 -4.52 -0.06 -25.81
CA ASP A 426 -4.46 -1.53 -25.82
C ASP A 426 -5.11 -2.14 -27.07
N LEU A 427 -6.14 -1.50 -27.63
CA LEU A 427 -6.69 -1.86 -28.95
C LEU A 427 -5.65 -1.69 -30.05
N ARG A 428 -4.94 -0.55 -30.09
CA ARG A 428 -3.90 -0.29 -31.10
C ARG A 428 -2.72 -1.26 -31.01
N HIS A 429 -2.39 -1.72 -29.81
CA HIS A 429 -1.36 -2.73 -29.60
C HIS A 429 -1.84 -4.18 -29.82
N GLY A 430 -3.10 -4.39 -30.20
CA GLY A 430 -3.66 -5.72 -30.44
C GLY A 430 -3.75 -6.59 -29.19
N ARG A 431 -3.86 -5.98 -28.00
CA ARG A 431 -3.94 -6.70 -26.70
C ARG A 431 -5.35 -7.12 -26.31
N ILE A 432 -6.37 -6.60 -27.00
CA ILE A 432 -7.78 -6.84 -26.73
C ILE A 432 -8.33 -7.81 -27.78
N GLU A 433 -8.86 -8.95 -27.34
CA GLU A 433 -9.54 -9.92 -28.21
C GLU A 433 -10.90 -9.37 -28.70
N GLY A 434 -11.40 -9.81 -29.87
CA GLY A 434 -12.67 -9.30 -30.43
C GLY A 434 -13.86 -9.37 -29.46
N ALA A 435 -14.00 -10.48 -28.71
CA ALA A 435 -15.03 -10.62 -27.68
C ALA A 435 -14.85 -9.69 -26.46
N GLN A 436 -13.63 -9.22 -26.18
CA GLN A 436 -13.38 -8.20 -25.16
C GLN A 436 -13.69 -6.79 -25.71
N GLN A 437 -13.40 -6.54 -26.99
CA GLN A 437 -13.75 -5.28 -27.66
C GLN A 437 -15.28 -5.08 -27.67
N GLU A 438 -16.06 -6.10 -28.02
CA GLU A 438 -17.52 -6.03 -27.99
C GLU A 438 -18.06 -5.72 -26.58
N ARG A 439 -17.51 -6.37 -25.55
CA ARG A 439 -17.88 -6.12 -24.14
C ARG A 439 -17.55 -4.69 -23.71
N LEU A 440 -16.37 -4.21 -24.05
CA LEU A 440 -15.94 -2.84 -23.75
C LEU A 440 -16.89 -1.83 -24.40
N LEU A 441 -17.16 -1.96 -25.70
CA LEU A 441 -18.06 -1.06 -26.43
C LEU A 441 -19.47 -1.08 -25.85
N HIS A 442 -19.98 -2.27 -25.53
CA HIS A 442 -21.30 -2.42 -24.91
C HIS A 442 -21.36 -1.74 -23.53
N SER A 443 -20.36 -1.95 -22.66
CA SER A 443 -20.31 -1.31 -21.35
C SER A 443 -20.17 0.21 -21.41
N VAL A 444 -19.36 0.74 -22.33
CA VAL A 444 -19.22 2.18 -22.56
C VAL A 444 -20.52 2.77 -23.09
N SER A 445 -21.19 2.09 -24.02
CA SER A 445 -22.48 2.53 -24.55
C SER A 445 -23.55 2.56 -23.46
N GLN A 446 -23.70 1.49 -22.68
CA GLN A 446 -24.66 1.45 -21.58
C GLN A 446 -24.40 2.53 -20.53
N LEU A 447 -23.13 2.75 -20.18
CA LEU A 447 -22.76 3.82 -19.25
C LEU A 447 -23.15 5.18 -19.83
N THR A 448 -22.68 5.51 -21.03
CA THR A 448 -22.90 6.83 -21.63
C THR A 448 -24.38 7.09 -21.86
N GLU A 449 -25.16 6.08 -22.27
CA GLU A 449 -26.60 6.20 -22.40
C GLU A 449 -27.27 6.51 -21.05
N VAL A 450 -26.92 5.78 -19.99
CA VAL A 450 -27.50 5.99 -18.65
C VAL A 450 -27.11 7.35 -18.07
N LEU A 451 -25.88 7.80 -18.30
CA LEU A 451 -25.41 9.09 -17.80
C LEU A 451 -25.98 10.27 -18.61
N THR A 452 -26.16 10.10 -19.92
CA THR A 452 -26.64 11.18 -20.81
C THR A 452 -28.16 11.32 -20.82
N GLN A 453 -28.91 10.39 -20.24
CA GLN A 453 -30.35 10.49 -20.06
C GLN A 453 -30.71 11.55 -19.00
N SER A 454 -31.35 12.66 -19.43
CA SER A 454 -31.88 13.67 -18.51
C SER A 454 -32.97 13.08 -17.58
N PRO A 455 -32.96 13.41 -16.27
CA PRO A 455 -34.02 13.02 -15.36
C PRO A 455 -35.33 13.73 -15.74
N GLY A 456 -36.29 13.00 -16.34
CA GLY A 456 -37.61 13.52 -16.70
C GLY A 456 -38.23 12.99 -18.01
N ALA A 457 -37.50 12.21 -18.81
CA ALA A 457 -38.04 11.71 -20.09
C ALA A 457 -39.24 10.74 -19.90
N PRO A 458 -40.33 10.86 -20.69
CA PRO A 458 -41.49 9.97 -20.63
C PRO A 458 -41.11 8.49 -20.81
N ARG A 459 -41.67 7.60 -19.97
CA ARG A 459 -41.43 6.14 -20.01
C ARG A 459 -41.76 5.47 -21.37
N SER A 460 -42.54 6.11 -22.24
CA SER A 460 -42.88 5.59 -23.58
C SER A 460 -41.72 5.68 -24.58
N LEU A 461 -40.81 6.64 -24.43
CA LEU A 461 -39.59 6.77 -25.24
C LEU A 461 -38.49 5.79 -24.80
N ARG A 462 -38.58 5.23 -23.59
CA ARG A 462 -37.64 4.24 -23.03
C ARG A 462 -37.69 2.88 -23.72
N ARG A 463 -38.70 2.61 -24.56
CA ARG A 463 -39.00 1.27 -25.10
C ARG A 463 -38.84 1.14 -26.61
N ARG A 464 -38.41 2.19 -27.32
CA ARG A 464 -38.29 2.16 -28.78
C ARG A 464 -36.83 2.27 -29.24
N ARG A 465 -36.35 1.14 -29.76
CA ARG A 465 -35.11 0.85 -30.51
C ARG A 465 -33.83 0.76 -29.67
N GLU A 466 -33.50 -0.47 -29.30
CA GLU A 466 -32.10 -0.92 -29.33
C GLU A 466 -31.59 -0.71 -30.76
N VAL A 467 -30.77 0.31 -30.98
CA VAL A 467 -30.08 0.49 -32.26
C VAL A 467 -28.86 -0.43 -32.23
N PRO A 468 -28.65 -1.31 -33.21
CA PRO A 468 -27.44 -2.13 -33.27
C PRO A 468 -26.21 -1.22 -33.37
N LEU A 469 -25.37 -1.20 -32.32
CA LEU A 469 -24.09 -0.48 -32.26
C LEU A 469 -23.08 -0.94 -33.33
N LEU A 470 -23.37 -2.07 -33.99
CA LEU A 470 -22.51 -2.66 -35.03
C LEU A 470 -22.37 -1.77 -36.29
N ASN A 471 -23.23 -0.76 -36.48
CA ASN A 471 -23.23 0.07 -37.69
C ASN A 471 -22.84 1.54 -37.45
N SER A 472 -22.78 2.03 -36.20
CA SER A 472 -22.42 3.41 -35.88
C SER A 472 -21.70 3.53 -34.53
N GLY A 473 -20.67 4.39 -34.45
CA GLY A 473 -19.91 4.62 -33.23
C GLY A 473 -20.76 5.23 -32.10
N VAL A 474 -20.32 5.10 -30.84
CA VAL A 474 -21.06 5.52 -29.63
C VAL A 474 -21.50 6.99 -29.71
N GLY A 475 -20.65 7.90 -30.21
CA GLY A 475 -21.00 9.32 -30.38
C GLY A 475 -22.14 9.54 -31.37
N ALA A 476 -22.09 8.90 -32.55
CA ALA A 476 -23.16 9.00 -33.54
C ALA A 476 -24.51 8.51 -32.97
N HIS A 477 -24.48 7.43 -32.19
CA HIS A 477 -25.67 6.92 -31.51
C HIS A 477 -26.24 7.92 -30.48
N LEU A 478 -25.40 8.55 -29.66
CA LEU A 478 -25.83 9.58 -28.70
C LEU A 478 -26.45 10.80 -29.41
N ARG A 479 -25.88 11.19 -30.55
CA ARG A 479 -26.40 12.29 -31.39
C ARG A 479 -27.79 11.97 -31.93
N GLU A 480 -27.98 10.78 -32.50
CA GLU A 480 -29.27 10.31 -33.00
C GLU A 480 -30.34 10.32 -31.90
N LEU A 481 -30.00 9.81 -30.70
CA LEU A 481 -30.89 9.84 -29.55
C LEU A 481 -31.28 11.28 -29.15
N ARG A 482 -30.34 12.22 -29.23
CA ARG A 482 -30.63 13.64 -28.94
C ARG A 482 -31.53 14.26 -30.00
N GLN A 483 -31.22 14.05 -31.29
CA GLN A 483 -32.03 14.57 -32.40
C GLN A 483 -33.45 14.00 -32.39
N ALA A 484 -33.61 12.72 -32.02
CA ALA A 484 -34.91 12.10 -31.85
C ALA A 484 -35.73 12.75 -30.73
N ARG A 485 -35.09 13.30 -29.69
CA ARG A 485 -35.75 13.96 -28.54
C ARG A 485 -36.03 15.45 -28.78
N LEU A 486 -35.10 16.15 -29.40
CA LEU A 486 -35.10 17.62 -29.49
C LEU A 486 -35.33 18.14 -30.92
N GLY A 487 -35.55 17.23 -31.86
CA GLY A 487 -35.62 17.55 -33.29
C GLY A 487 -34.24 17.70 -33.93
N ARG A 488 -34.25 17.85 -35.26
CA ARG A 488 -33.04 17.98 -36.11
C ARG A 488 -32.07 19.04 -35.61
N TRP A 489 -32.60 20.19 -35.18
CA TRP A 489 -31.81 21.34 -34.70
C TRP A 489 -31.39 21.24 -33.23
N GLN A 490 -31.72 20.13 -32.55
CA GLN A 490 -31.37 19.83 -31.17
C GLN A 490 -31.87 20.88 -30.15
N GLY A 491 -32.90 21.66 -30.52
CA GLY A 491 -33.46 22.75 -29.73
C GLY A 491 -34.29 23.70 -30.61
N SER A 492 -34.98 24.65 -29.97
CA SER A 492 -35.68 25.73 -30.69
C SER A 492 -34.67 26.64 -31.40
N LEU A 493 -35.04 27.20 -32.55
CA LEU A 493 -34.26 28.25 -33.21
C LEU A 493 -34.69 29.66 -32.75
N ASP A 494 -35.79 29.76 -32.01
CA ASP A 494 -36.25 30.99 -31.38
C ASP A 494 -35.55 31.16 -30.01
N VAL A 495 -34.29 31.54 -30.06
CA VAL A 495 -33.42 31.78 -28.90
C VAL A 495 -32.69 33.11 -29.05
N PRO A 496 -32.30 33.78 -27.95
CA PRO A 496 -31.57 35.04 -28.04
C PRO A 496 -30.27 34.91 -28.84
N GLN A 497 -29.86 36.00 -29.49
CA GLN A 497 -28.57 36.06 -30.16
C GLN A 497 -27.42 35.77 -29.19
N GLY A 498 -26.45 34.98 -29.65
CA GLY A 498 -25.29 34.55 -28.87
C GLY A 498 -25.60 33.63 -27.68
N SER A 499 -26.72 32.92 -27.66
CA SER A 499 -27.07 31.98 -26.58
C SER A 499 -26.75 30.51 -26.88
N VAL A 500 -26.28 30.19 -28.09
CA VAL A 500 -26.02 28.81 -28.53
C VAL A 500 -24.51 28.50 -28.52
N VAL A 501 -24.17 27.33 -27.98
CA VAL A 501 -22.84 26.72 -28.09
C VAL A 501 -22.87 25.59 -29.12
N LEU A 502 -21.96 25.62 -30.08
CA LEU A 502 -21.76 24.50 -31.00
C LEU A 502 -20.57 23.66 -30.52
N CYS A 503 -20.67 22.35 -30.60
CA CYS A 503 -19.59 21.41 -30.31
C CYS A 503 -19.46 20.45 -31.48
N GLY A 504 -18.29 20.40 -32.11
CA GLY A 504 -18.11 19.59 -33.31
C GLY A 504 -16.67 19.20 -33.55
N GLY A 505 -16.49 18.19 -34.39
CA GLY A 505 -15.20 17.75 -34.87
C GLY A 505 -15.31 17.28 -36.31
N LEU A 506 -14.18 16.79 -36.83
CA LEU A 506 -14.17 16.12 -38.13
C LEU A 506 -14.81 14.74 -37.99
N ARG A 507 -15.30 14.17 -39.09
CA ARG A 507 -15.96 12.86 -39.03
C ARG A 507 -15.04 11.78 -38.47
N GLY A 508 -15.50 11.08 -37.44
CA GLY A 508 -14.76 10.00 -36.79
C GLY A 508 -15.33 9.65 -35.42
N GLU A 509 -15.20 8.38 -35.01
CA GLU A 509 -15.79 7.86 -33.76
C GLU A 509 -15.34 8.63 -32.52
N ARG A 510 -14.06 9.00 -32.47
CA ARG A 510 -13.47 9.78 -31.37
C ARG A 510 -14.09 11.17 -31.28
N ASP A 511 -14.15 11.88 -32.39
CA ASP A 511 -14.60 13.27 -32.46
C ASP A 511 -16.11 13.36 -32.18
N ASP A 512 -16.89 12.40 -32.69
CA ASP A 512 -18.30 12.27 -32.35
C ASP A 512 -18.49 11.98 -30.85
N LEU A 513 -17.73 11.07 -30.25
CA LEU A 513 -17.85 10.78 -28.83
C LEU A 513 -17.48 12.00 -27.95
N LEU A 514 -16.37 12.67 -28.24
CA LEU A 514 -15.90 13.81 -27.46
C LEU A 514 -16.87 15.00 -27.54
N SER A 515 -17.37 15.30 -28.75
CA SER A 515 -18.36 16.37 -28.94
C SER A 515 -19.66 16.08 -28.18
N GLU A 516 -20.15 14.83 -28.21
CA GLU A 516 -21.37 14.43 -27.53
C GLU A 516 -21.26 14.48 -26.00
N LEU A 517 -20.12 14.04 -25.45
CA LEU A 517 -19.85 14.13 -24.01
C LEU A 517 -19.76 15.59 -23.56
N LEU A 518 -19.13 16.46 -24.35
CA LEU A 518 -19.03 17.89 -24.03
C LEU A 518 -20.40 18.60 -24.10
N VAL A 519 -21.20 18.31 -25.13
CA VAL A 519 -22.59 18.83 -25.23
C VAL A 519 -23.40 18.42 -24.01
N HIS A 520 -23.26 17.17 -23.56
CA HIS A 520 -23.94 16.72 -22.35
C HIS A 520 -23.44 17.46 -21.10
N ALA A 521 -22.12 17.61 -20.93
CA ALA A 521 -21.52 18.33 -19.81
C ALA A 521 -22.05 19.78 -19.69
N LEU A 522 -22.13 20.49 -20.82
CA LEU A 522 -22.65 21.86 -20.90
C LEU A 522 -24.16 21.94 -20.65
N ARG A 523 -24.94 20.99 -21.18
CA ARG A 523 -26.41 20.98 -21.02
C ARG A 523 -26.85 20.66 -19.60
N VAL A 524 -26.11 19.81 -18.88
CA VAL A 524 -26.40 19.52 -17.46
C VAL A 524 -26.32 20.77 -16.59
N THR A 525 -25.53 21.78 -16.99
CA THR A 525 -25.46 23.08 -16.30
C THR A 525 -26.40 24.14 -16.88
N GLY A 526 -27.26 23.80 -17.83
CA GLY A 526 -28.26 24.70 -18.42
C GLY A 526 -27.80 25.51 -19.63
N ILE A 527 -26.64 25.22 -20.21
CA ILE A 527 -26.15 25.87 -21.44
C ILE A 527 -26.78 25.19 -22.66
N ASP A 528 -27.29 25.96 -23.63
CA ASP A 528 -27.80 25.40 -24.89
C ASP A 528 -26.66 25.00 -25.83
N ALA A 529 -26.09 23.81 -25.57
CA ALA A 529 -25.06 23.22 -26.42
C ALA A 529 -25.65 22.27 -27.47
N ARG A 530 -25.11 22.29 -28.69
CA ARG A 530 -25.58 21.47 -29.82
C ARG A 530 -24.40 20.80 -30.51
N SER A 531 -24.59 19.56 -30.95
CA SER A 531 -23.56 18.81 -31.66
C SER A 531 -23.64 19.05 -33.17
N ILE A 532 -22.50 19.18 -33.84
CA ILE A 532 -22.42 19.32 -35.30
C ILE A 532 -21.28 18.46 -35.86
N THR A 533 -21.42 18.03 -37.11
CA THR A 533 -20.33 17.43 -37.89
C THR A 533 -19.84 18.46 -38.88
N LEU A 534 -18.53 18.76 -38.87
CA LEU A 534 -17.99 19.94 -39.55
C LEU A 534 -17.60 19.73 -41.02
N ASP A 535 -17.67 18.50 -41.54
CA ASP A 535 -17.24 18.14 -42.90
C ASP A 535 -18.40 17.76 -43.84
N GLN A 536 -19.66 18.12 -43.50
CA GLN A 536 -20.80 17.87 -44.37
C GLN A 536 -20.97 19.00 -45.42
N PRO A 537 -21.23 18.66 -46.70
CA PRO A 537 -21.53 19.65 -47.72
C PRO A 537 -22.84 20.40 -47.43
N GLU A 538 -22.85 21.67 -47.84
CA GLU A 538 -23.78 22.76 -47.54
C GLU A 538 -25.26 22.58 -47.98
N GLU A 539 -25.76 21.35 -48.18
CA GLU A 539 -27.03 21.15 -48.92
C GLU A 539 -28.28 21.77 -48.27
N GLU A 540 -28.28 22.09 -46.97
CA GLU A 540 -29.37 22.82 -46.31
C GLU A 540 -28.88 23.66 -45.12
N GLN A 541 -28.11 24.73 -45.39
CA GLN A 541 -27.68 25.67 -44.35
C GLN A 541 -28.87 26.33 -43.64
N PRO A 542 -28.82 26.53 -42.31
CA PRO A 542 -29.72 27.46 -41.65
C PRO A 542 -29.46 28.86 -42.24
N ASP A 543 -30.52 29.51 -42.71
CA ASP A 543 -30.57 30.90 -43.17
C ASP A 543 -29.52 31.79 -42.46
N THR A 544 -28.76 32.62 -43.19
CA THR A 544 -27.62 33.41 -42.67
C THR A 544 -27.99 34.29 -41.47
N SER A 545 -29.27 34.60 -41.32
CA SER A 545 -29.88 35.22 -40.13
C SER A 545 -29.67 34.45 -38.80
N LYS A 546 -29.32 33.16 -38.86
CA LYS A 546 -29.16 32.26 -37.70
C LYS A 546 -27.71 32.11 -37.24
N ALA A 547 -26.74 32.65 -37.99
CA ALA A 547 -25.33 32.70 -37.58
C ALA A 547 -25.15 33.51 -36.29
N GLU A 548 -25.97 34.56 -36.09
CA GLU A 548 -25.96 35.43 -34.91
C GLU A 548 -26.40 34.74 -33.61
N LEU A 549 -26.96 33.53 -33.68
CA LEU A 549 -27.35 32.75 -32.50
C LEU A 549 -26.15 32.12 -31.78
N VAL A 550 -25.05 31.88 -32.50
CA VAL A 550 -23.89 31.14 -32.01
C VAL A 550 -22.89 32.09 -31.37
N SER A 551 -22.49 31.79 -30.12
CA SER A 551 -21.47 32.59 -29.41
C SER A 551 -20.15 31.85 -29.21
N ILE A 552 -20.18 30.53 -29.07
CA ILE A 552 -18.98 29.71 -28.89
C ILE A 552 -19.06 28.46 -29.76
N VAL A 553 -17.95 28.12 -30.42
CA VAL A 553 -17.76 26.86 -31.14
C VAL A 553 -16.61 26.09 -30.49
N PHE A 554 -16.94 24.98 -29.82
CA PHE A 554 -15.96 24.01 -29.34
C PHE A 554 -15.58 23.02 -30.45
N LEU A 555 -14.31 23.02 -30.80
CA LEU A 555 -13.69 22.15 -31.78
C LEU A 555 -12.92 21.03 -31.07
N VAL A 556 -13.15 19.79 -31.47
CA VAL A 556 -12.34 18.65 -31.01
C VAL A 556 -10.88 18.86 -31.45
N TYR A 557 -9.95 18.59 -30.54
CA TYR A 557 -8.52 18.80 -30.80
C TYR A 557 -8.00 17.91 -31.93
N PRO A 558 -7.24 18.45 -32.90
CA PRO A 558 -6.83 17.71 -34.08
C PRO A 558 -5.77 16.63 -33.77
N VAL A 559 -5.88 15.51 -34.48
CA VAL A 559 -4.78 14.55 -34.63
C VAL A 559 -3.89 14.96 -35.80
N ARG A 560 -2.62 14.55 -35.77
CA ARG A 560 -1.64 14.86 -36.82
C ARG A 560 -2.15 14.53 -38.22
N GLU A 561 -2.82 13.39 -38.39
CA GLU A 561 -3.34 12.91 -39.66
C GLU A 561 -4.45 13.80 -40.27
N LYS A 562 -5.18 14.55 -39.45
CA LYS A 562 -6.34 15.36 -39.87
C LYS A 562 -6.12 16.87 -39.71
N LEU A 563 -4.89 17.30 -39.43
CA LEU A 563 -4.59 18.70 -39.12
C LEU A 563 -4.95 19.65 -40.27
N GLU A 564 -4.63 19.30 -41.52
CA GLU A 564 -4.93 20.14 -42.68
C GLU A 564 -6.44 20.34 -42.89
N ALA A 565 -7.21 19.25 -42.84
CA ALA A 565 -8.67 19.31 -42.92
C ALA A 565 -9.28 20.11 -41.77
N TRP A 566 -8.70 19.99 -40.57
CA TRP A 566 -9.15 20.73 -39.40
C TRP A 566 -8.90 22.23 -39.55
N MET A 567 -7.74 22.63 -40.06
CA MET A 567 -7.42 24.04 -40.33
C MET A 567 -8.34 24.65 -41.40
N ALA A 568 -8.67 23.88 -42.45
CA ALA A 568 -9.62 24.33 -43.48
C ALA A 568 -11.02 24.60 -42.88
N VAL A 569 -11.50 23.73 -42.00
CA VAL A 569 -12.76 23.91 -41.28
C VAL A 569 -12.72 25.12 -40.34
N VAL A 570 -11.62 25.34 -39.62
CA VAL A 570 -11.46 26.52 -38.76
C VAL A 570 -11.53 27.80 -39.58
N HIS A 571 -10.92 27.82 -40.76
CA HIS A 571 -10.97 28.96 -41.67
C HIS A 571 -12.41 29.24 -42.15
N ASP A 572 -13.13 28.21 -42.61
CA ASP A 572 -14.53 28.33 -43.03
C ASP A 572 -15.44 28.83 -41.88
N LEU A 573 -15.25 28.31 -40.67
CA LEU A 573 -16.00 28.77 -39.50
C LEU A 573 -15.71 30.23 -39.14
N ARG A 574 -14.48 30.73 -39.34
CA ARG A 574 -14.15 32.15 -39.14
C ARG A 574 -14.88 33.05 -40.15
N GLU A 575 -15.04 32.59 -41.39
CA GLU A 575 -15.77 33.34 -42.42
C GLU A 575 -17.28 33.34 -42.16
N ASN A 576 -17.84 32.19 -41.78
CA ASN A 576 -19.28 32.00 -41.61
C ASN A 576 -19.81 32.45 -40.23
N LEU A 577 -18.97 32.46 -39.18
CA LEU A 577 -19.33 32.82 -37.81
C LEU A 577 -18.33 33.85 -37.22
N PRO A 578 -18.25 35.07 -37.78
CA PRO A 578 -17.22 36.06 -37.42
C PRO A 578 -17.30 36.55 -35.96
N HIS A 579 -18.47 36.38 -35.31
CA HIS A 579 -18.71 36.81 -33.93
C HIS A 579 -18.54 35.69 -32.89
N ALA A 580 -18.38 34.44 -33.31
CA ALA A 580 -18.26 33.30 -32.40
C ALA A 580 -16.80 33.08 -31.95
N LEU A 581 -16.63 32.73 -30.68
CA LEU A 581 -15.33 32.32 -30.14
C LEU A 581 -15.05 30.86 -30.55
N LEU A 582 -13.93 30.64 -31.23
CA LEU A 582 -13.44 29.31 -31.58
C LEU A 582 -12.54 28.79 -30.46
N VAL A 583 -12.93 27.68 -29.84
CA VAL A 583 -12.25 27.12 -28.66
C VAL A 583 -11.97 25.64 -28.91
N THR A 584 -10.82 25.15 -28.47
CA THR A 584 -10.54 23.71 -28.47
C THR A 584 -10.11 23.23 -27.09
N ILE A 585 -10.33 21.95 -26.80
CA ILE A 585 -9.95 21.31 -25.54
C ILE A 585 -8.93 20.23 -25.86
N ARG A 586 -7.71 20.40 -25.37
CA ARG A 586 -6.60 19.45 -25.48
C ARG A 586 -6.55 18.57 -24.24
N PRO A 587 -7.07 17.33 -24.29
CA PRO A 587 -7.09 16.47 -23.13
C PRO A 587 -5.68 15.93 -22.86
N SER A 588 -5.20 16.04 -21.63
CA SER A 588 -3.80 15.73 -21.24
C SER A 588 -3.37 14.26 -21.42
N PHE A 589 -4.31 13.35 -21.70
CA PHE A 589 -4.10 11.90 -21.76
C PHE A 589 -3.93 11.32 -23.18
N PHE A 590 -4.11 12.12 -24.24
CA PHE A 590 -3.83 11.69 -25.61
C PHE A 590 -2.41 12.11 -26.03
N ASN A 591 -1.45 11.18 -25.97
CA ASN A 591 -0.02 11.46 -26.20
C ASN A 591 0.37 11.80 -27.66
N GLU A 592 -0.49 11.54 -28.64
CA GLU A 592 -0.17 11.66 -30.07
C GLU A 592 -0.70 12.93 -30.74
N GLU A 593 -1.16 13.90 -29.95
CA GLU A 593 -1.78 15.11 -30.46
C GLU A 593 -0.77 16.13 -31.03
N VAL A 594 -1.26 17.01 -31.91
CA VAL A 594 -0.49 18.10 -32.52
C VAL A 594 0.03 19.05 -31.44
N GLU A 595 1.19 19.66 -31.65
CA GLU A 595 1.77 20.62 -30.71
C GLU A 595 0.82 21.83 -30.48
N ALA A 596 0.64 22.22 -29.23
CA ALA A 596 -0.35 23.25 -28.86
C ALA A 596 -0.04 24.63 -29.46
N THR A 597 1.23 24.91 -29.79
CA THR A 597 1.64 26.16 -30.44
C THR A 597 0.98 26.33 -31.79
N THR A 598 1.02 25.30 -32.64
CA THR A 598 0.41 25.32 -33.98
C THR A 598 -1.11 25.50 -33.92
N VAL A 599 -1.78 24.84 -32.97
CA VAL A 599 -3.24 24.93 -32.82
C VAL A 599 -3.65 26.30 -32.27
N LYS A 600 -2.88 26.86 -31.33
CA LYS A 600 -3.17 28.15 -30.68
C LYS A 600 -3.15 29.33 -31.65
N GLU A 601 -2.47 29.23 -32.78
CA GLU A 601 -2.48 30.27 -33.82
C GLU A 601 -3.80 30.32 -34.60
N GLN A 602 -4.59 29.24 -34.59
CA GLN A 602 -5.80 29.10 -35.41
C GLN A 602 -7.10 29.39 -34.63
N VAL A 603 -7.09 29.26 -33.31
CA VAL A 603 -8.29 29.40 -32.45
C VAL A 603 -8.10 30.46 -31.37
N ASP A 604 -9.20 30.97 -30.81
CA ASP A 604 -9.17 32.02 -29.79
C ASP A 604 -8.65 31.49 -28.44
N MET A 605 -8.89 30.21 -28.13
CA MET A 605 -8.48 29.60 -26.85
C MET A 605 -8.22 28.09 -26.97
N VAL A 606 -7.19 27.61 -26.26
CA VAL A 606 -6.89 26.19 -26.06
C VAL A 606 -7.00 25.88 -24.57
N LEU A 607 -7.97 25.04 -24.21
CA LEU A 607 -8.24 24.60 -22.84
C LEU A 607 -7.66 23.20 -22.60
N SER A 608 -7.49 22.81 -21.33
CA SER A 608 -6.85 21.55 -20.96
C SER A 608 -7.82 20.44 -20.51
N SER A 609 -9.08 20.79 -20.24
CA SER A 609 -10.07 19.87 -19.68
C SER A 609 -11.52 20.26 -20.01
N PHE A 610 -12.45 19.31 -19.84
CA PHE A 610 -13.88 19.59 -19.96
C PHE A 610 -14.37 20.51 -18.83
N GLU A 611 -13.80 20.42 -17.63
CA GLU A 611 -14.09 21.32 -16.51
C GLU A 611 -13.72 22.78 -16.86
N GLU A 612 -12.58 23.01 -17.51
CA GLU A 612 -12.20 24.33 -18.03
C GLU A 612 -13.11 24.78 -19.17
N GLY A 613 -13.49 23.88 -20.09
CA GLY A 613 -14.46 24.16 -21.16
C GLY A 613 -15.80 24.65 -20.62
N LEU A 614 -16.29 23.97 -19.59
CA LEU A 614 -17.52 24.33 -18.89
C LEU A 614 -17.41 25.71 -18.21
N ALA A 615 -16.31 25.95 -17.49
CA ALA A 615 -16.06 27.24 -16.84
C ALA A 615 -15.96 28.38 -17.86
N PHE A 616 -15.25 28.16 -18.97
CA PHE A 616 -15.12 29.10 -20.06
C PHE A 616 -16.48 29.47 -20.66
N ALA A 617 -17.30 28.46 -21.01
CA ALA A 617 -18.62 28.67 -21.57
C ALA A 617 -19.55 29.42 -20.59
N SER A 618 -19.51 29.06 -19.31
CA SER A 618 -20.33 29.74 -18.28
C SER A 618 -19.97 31.21 -18.08
N THR A 619 -18.71 31.60 -18.33
CA THR A 619 -18.23 32.97 -18.16
C THR A 619 -18.54 33.85 -19.38
N HIS A 620 -18.54 33.26 -20.58
CA HIS A 620 -18.68 34.00 -21.85
C HIS A 620 -20.10 33.94 -22.43
N MET A 621 -20.97 33.05 -21.93
CA MET A 621 -22.39 33.02 -22.29
C MET A 621 -23.15 34.14 -21.59
N ARG A 622 -23.97 34.90 -22.34
CA ARG A 622 -24.94 35.82 -21.75
C ARG A 622 -26.02 35.01 -21.02
N PRO A 623 -26.43 35.38 -19.79
CA PRO A 623 -27.45 34.62 -19.07
C PRO A 623 -28.75 34.59 -19.89
N ALA A 624 -29.23 33.38 -20.20
CA ALA A 624 -30.55 33.20 -20.77
C ALA A 624 -31.57 33.81 -19.81
N ILE A 625 -32.28 34.86 -20.25
CA ILE A 625 -33.41 35.41 -19.51
C ILE A 625 -34.41 34.26 -19.39
N LYS A 626 -34.65 33.79 -18.16
CA LYS A 626 -35.72 32.83 -17.87
C LYS A 626 -37.03 33.50 -18.26
N ALA A 627 -37.64 33.08 -19.37
CA ALA A 627 -39.03 33.36 -19.69
C ALA A 627 -39.94 32.42 -18.91
#